data_AF-W0FM12-F1
#
_entry.id   AF-W0FM12-F1
#
_cell.length_a   1.000
_cell.length_b   1.000
_cell.length_c   1.000
_cell.angle_alpha   90.00
_cell.angle_beta   90.00
_cell.angle_gamma   90.00
#
_symmetry.space_group_name_H-M   'P 1'
#
loop_
_entity.id
_entity.type
_entity.pdbx_description
1 polymer ?
#
loop_
_entity_poly.entity_id
_entity_poly.type
_entity_poly.pdbx_seq_one_letter_code
_entity_poly.pdbx_strand_id
1 'polypeptide(L)'
;MRPTYKRTPVRPFSSEDQEQEAVIEWARLSQGRYPELKLLHHIPNEGKRSLQTAGRLKSLGMLAGVPDLHLPVPRGAYCGLFIEMKYDKGTVTTEQKDYLIRAAEEGNYCCICYTAEDAITAITEYINKTPYNPFMLWPNTAILNVGYKRVLKDEESCRGEQP
;
A
#
# COMPACT_ATOMS: atom_id res chain seq x y z
N MET A 1 -31.19 -35.64 -18.90
CA MET A 1 -30.27 -34.49 -18.80
C MET A 1 -29.89 -34.30 -17.35
N ARG A 2 -28.59 -34.31 -17.00
CA ARG A 2 -28.13 -33.95 -15.65
C ARG A 2 -27.92 -32.43 -15.60
N PRO A 3 -28.36 -31.70 -14.56
CA PRO A 3 -28.11 -30.27 -14.46
C PRO A 3 -26.60 -30.07 -14.23
N THR A 4 -25.93 -29.35 -15.13
CA THR A 4 -24.54 -28.92 -14.93
C THR A 4 -24.56 -27.66 -14.08
N TYR A 5 -24.29 -27.80 -12.78
CA TYR A 5 -24.10 -26.64 -11.91
C TYR A 5 -22.74 -26.02 -12.21
N LYS A 6 -22.73 -24.80 -12.77
CA LYS A 6 -21.50 -24.00 -12.89
C LYS A 6 -21.05 -23.66 -11.47
N ARG A 7 -20.01 -24.33 -10.96
CA ARG A 7 -19.36 -23.95 -9.71
C ARG A 7 -18.66 -22.61 -9.95
N THR A 8 -19.19 -21.53 -9.40
CA THR A 8 -18.42 -20.30 -9.23
C THR A 8 -17.21 -20.64 -8.35
N PRO A 9 -15.97 -20.31 -8.75
CA PRO A 9 -14.82 -20.57 -7.90
C PRO A 9 -14.99 -19.78 -6.60
N VAL A 10 -15.25 -20.49 -5.50
CA VAL A 10 -15.22 -19.92 -4.16
C VAL A 10 -13.73 -19.72 -3.87
N ARG A 11 -13.26 -18.46 -3.78
CA ARG A 11 -11.92 -18.20 -3.24
C ARG A 11 -11.85 -18.89 -1.86
N PRO A 12 -10.80 -19.67 -1.55
CA PRO A 12 -10.65 -20.23 -0.22
C PRO A 12 -10.77 -19.10 0.81
N PHE A 13 -11.27 -19.41 2.01
CA PHE A 13 -11.27 -18.44 3.12
C PHE A 13 -9.86 -17.89 3.27
N SER A 14 -9.67 -16.66 2.82
CA SER A 14 -8.44 -15.91 2.97
C SER A 14 -8.60 -14.96 4.17
N SER A 15 -7.50 -14.50 4.73
CA SER A 15 -7.45 -13.46 5.76
C SER A 15 -6.57 -12.32 5.28
N GLU A 16 -6.63 -11.18 5.96
CA GLU A 16 -5.69 -10.07 5.72
C GLU A 16 -4.23 -10.56 5.80
N ASP A 17 -3.92 -11.39 6.80
CA ASP A 17 -2.61 -12.03 6.96
C ASP A 17 -2.24 -12.91 5.76
N GLN A 18 -3.16 -13.74 5.24
CA GLN A 18 -2.88 -14.62 4.10
C GLN A 18 -2.68 -13.84 2.79
N GLU A 19 -3.45 -12.78 2.56
CA GLU A 19 -3.22 -11.88 1.42
C GLU A 19 -1.85 -11.19 1.54
N GLN A 20 -1.48 -10.73 2.74
CA GLN A 20 -0.17 -10.13 2.98
C GLN A 20 0.99 -11.13 2.83
N GLU A 21 0.84 -12.35 3.34
CA GLU A 21 1.81 -13.45 3.18
C GLU A 21 2.09 -13.71 1.69
N ALA A 22 1.03 -13.76 0.87
CA ALA A 22 1.15 -13.93 -0.58
C ALA A 22 1.91 -12.77 -1.25
N VAL A 23 1.70 -11.52 -0.81
CA VAL A 23 2.46 -10.35 -1.29
C VAL A 23 3.95 -10.49 -0.94
N ILE A 24 4.25 -10.85 0.31
CA ILE A 24 5.64 -10.99 0.77
C ILE A 24 6.32 -12.16 0.05
N GLU A 25 5.67 -13.31 -0.10
CA GLU A 25 6.21 -14.45 -0.84
C GLU A 25 6.56 -14.06 -2.29
N TRP A 26 5.59 -13.45 -3.00
CA TRP A 26 5.83 -12.93 -4.35
C TRP A 26 7.00 -11.96 -4.38
N ALA A 27 7.09 -11.05 -3.40
CA ALA A 27 8.12 -10.04 -3.36
C ALA A 27 9.51 -10.66 -3.19
N ARG A 28 9.65 -11.71 -2.35
CA ARG A 28 10.90 -12.45 -2.17
C ARG A 28 11.30 -13.22 -3.44
N LEU A 29 10.35 -13.84 -4.13
CA LEU A 29 10.61 -14.56 -5.40
C LEU A 29 10.96 -13.61 -6.56
N SER A 30 10.44 -12.37 -6.51
CA SER A 30 10.59 -11.39 -7.59
C SER A 30 11.84 -10.50 -7.48
N GLN A 31 12.67 -10.67 -6.46
CA GLN A 31 13.85 -9.80 -6.22
C GLN A 31 14.90 -9.86 -7.34
N GLY A 32 14.94 -10.93 -8.13
CA GLY A 32 15.82 -11.02 -9.30
C GLY A 32 15.41 -10.05 -10.42
N ARG A 33 14.11 -9.77 -10.53
CA ARG A 33 13.55 -8.81 -11.50
C ARG A 33 13.45 -7.40 -10.92
N TYR A 34 13.09 -7.29 -9.64
CA TYR A 34 12.89 -6.02 -8.93
C TYR A 34 13.74 -5.99 -7.65
N PRO A 35 15.01 -5.58 -7.73
CA PRO A 35 15.92 -5.55 -6.59
C PRO A 35 15.43 -4.69 -5.40
N GLU A 36 14.59 -3.69 -5.68
CA GLU A 36 13.95 -2.78 -4.74
C GLU A 36 13.13 -3.52 -3.68
N LEU A 37 12.54 -4.67 -4.04
CA LEU A 37 11.73 -5.51 -3.16
C LEU A 37 12.53 -6.13 -2.00
N LYS A 38 13.86 -5.99 -1.99
CA LYS A 38 14.68 -6.28 -0.81
C LYS A 38 14.33 -5.39 0.38
N LEU A 39 13.86 -4.16 0.12
CA LEU A 39 13.51 -3.17 1.13
C LEU A 39 12.04 -3.19 1.53
N LEU A 40 11.17 -3.94 0.84
CA LEU A 40 9.78 -4.13 1.24
C LEU A 40 9.73 -4.89 2.58
N HIS A 41 9.07 -4.30 3.57
CA HIS A 41 8.92 -4.87 4.90
C HIS A 41 7.53 -4.59 5.47
N HIS A 42 7.14 -5.46 6.41
CA HIS A 42 5.94 -5.28 7.21
C HIS A 42 6.25 -4.46 8.47
N ILE A 43 5.30 -3.63 8.87
CA ILE A 43 5.30 -2.87 10.12
C ILE A 43 4.23 -3.50 11.03
N PRO A 44 4.62 -4.31 12.03
CA PRO A 44 3.67 -5.05 12.88
C PRO A 44 3.00 -4.13 13.90
N ASN A 45 1.97 -3.43 13.44
CA ASN A 45 1.33 -2.35 14.16
C ASN A 45 -0.06 -2.75 14.69
N GLU A 46 -0.61 -3.82 14.14
CA GLU A 46 -1.82 -4.54 14.48
C GLU A 46 -1.59 -5.58 15.59
N GLY A 47 -2.60 -6.40 15.88
CA GLY A 47 -2.48 -7.51 16.83
C GLY A 47 -2.83 -7.18 18.30
N LYS A 48 -3.41 -8.16 18.97
CA LYS A 48 -3.79 -8.07 20.39
C LYS A 48 -2.54 -8.07 21.26
N ARG A 49 -2.48 -7.14 22.21
CA ARG A 49 -1.39 -7.02 23.18
C ARG A 49 -1.93 -6.57 24.54
N SER A 50 -1.20 -6.85 25.62
CA SER A 50 -1.58 -6.35 26.94
C SER A 50 -1.51 -4.83 27.00
N LEU A 51 -2.31 -4.19 27.87
CA LEU A 51 -2.29 -2.74 28.05
C LEU A 51 -0.89 -2.21 28.39
N GLN A 52 -0.15 -2.94 29.22
CA GLN A 52 1.23 -2.61 29.57
C GLN A 52 2.15 -2.63 28.33
N THR A 53 2.03 -3.64 27.47
CA THR A 53 2.81 -3.74 26.23
C THR A 53 2.45 -2.62 25.27
N ALA A 54 1.15 -2.33 25.10
CA ALA A 54 0.69 -1.21 24.27
C ALA A 54 1.23 0.13 24.77
N GLY A 55 1.18 0.38 26.09
CA GLY A 55 1.72 1.59 26.70
C GLY A 55 3.22 1.74 26.48
N ARG A 56 3.97 0.64 26.67
CA ARG A 56 5.41 0.61 26.41
C ARG A 56 5.73 0.89 24.94
N LEU A 57 5.08 0.22 23.99
CA LEU A 57 5.33 0.45 22.57
C LEU A 57 5.03 1.90 22.15
N LYS A 58 3.93 2.49 22.65
CA LYS A 58 3.64 3.92 22.44
C LYS A 58 4.74 4.81 23.00
N SER A 59 5.27 4.52 24.19
CA SER A 59 6.40 5.28 24.75
C SER A 59 7.71 5.13 23.96
N LEU A 60 7.85 4.05 23.18
CA LEU A 60 8.97 3.81 22.28
C LEU A 60 8.75 4.43 20.88
N GLY A 61 7.62 5.11 20.65
CA GLY A 61 7.33 5.80 19.39
C GLY A 61 6.38 5.06 18.44
N MET A 62 5.72 3.99 18.89
CA MET A 62 4.67 3.34 18.09
C MET A 62 3.53 4.32 17.82
N LEU A 63 3.31 4.65 16.55
CA LEU A 63 2.18 5.43 16.09
C LEU A 63 1.00 4.50 15.77
N ALA A 64 -0.22 4.91 16.10
CA ALA A 64 -1.42 4.19 15.67
C ALA A 64 -1.65 4.42 14.17
N GLY A 65 -2.16 3.40 13.47
CA GLY A 65 -2.56 3.51 12.08
C GLY A 65 -1.44 3.55 11.04
N VAL A 66 -0.18 3.28 11.42
CA VAL A 66 0.89 3.08 10.42
C VAL A 66 0.50 1.88 9.53
N PRO A 67 0.56 2.00 8.19
CA PRO A 67 0.18 0.95 7.25
C PRO A 67 1.01 -0.31 7.38
N ASP A 68 0.43 -1.44 6.97
CA ASP A 68 1.02 -2.76 7.17
C ASP A 68 2.34 -2.95 6.42
N LEU A 69 2.48 -2.40 5.20
CA LEU A 69 3.69 -2.55 4.38
C LEU A 69 4.31 -1.20 4.01
N HIS A 70 5.63 -1.19 3.98
CA HIS A 70 6.42 -0.03 3.55
C HIS A 70 7.57 -0.44 2.61
N LEU A 71 7.70 0.29 1.51
CA LEU A 71 8.80 0.21 0.56
C LEU A 71 9.49 1.58 0.49
N PRO A 72 10.63 1.77 1.18
CA PRO A 72 11.36 3.04 1.25
C PRO A 72 12.25 3.23 0.01
N VAL A 73 11.66 3.24 -1.18
CA VAL A 73 12.39 3.37 -2.45
C VAL A 73 11.79 4.51 -3.27
N PRO A 74 12.50 5.63 -3.45
CA PRO A 74 11.98 6.74 -4.24
C PRO A 74 11.72 6.35 -5.70
N ARG A 75 10.51 6.64 -6.19
CA ARG A 75 10.08 6.38 -7.58
C ARG A 75 9.14 7.46 -8.08
N GLY A 76 9.34 7.90 -9.31
CA GLY A 76 8.60 9.02 -9.90
C GLY A 76 8.75 10.29 -9.05
N ALA A 77 7.62 10.81 -8.57
CA ALA A 77 7.53 11.97 -7.69
C ALA A 77 7.28 11.60 -6.22
N TYR A 78 7.56 10.35 -5.81
CA TYR A 78 7.28 9.82 -4.48
C TYR A 78 8.55 9.40 -3.75
N CYS A 79 8.62 9.67 -2.46
CA CYS A 79 9.78 9.31 -1.62
C CYS A 79 9.74 7.85 -1.11
N GLY A 80 8.54 7.26 -1.03
CA GLY A 80 8.33 5.88 -0.60
C GLY A 80 6.92 5.40 -0.97
N LEU A 81 6.65 4.14 -0.69
CA LEU A 81 5.35 3.49 -0.90
C LEU A 81 4.87 2.87 0.42
N PHE A 82 3.68 3.26 0.86
CA PHE A 82 2.93 2.62 1.94
C PHE A 82 1.71 1.86 1.39
N ILE A 83 1.47 0.66 1.93
CA ILE A 83 0.31 -0.16 1.59
C ILE A 83 -0.37 -0.60 2.88
N GLU A 84 -1.65 -0.26 2.99
CA GLU A 84 -2.55 -0.79 4.00
C GLU A 84 -3.29 -1.99 3.38
N MET A 85 -3.11 -3.18 3.96
CA MET A 85 -3.80 -4.39 3.55
C MET A 85 -5.15 -4.48 4.24
N LYS A 86 -6.17 -4.88 3.49
CA LYS A 86 -7.51 -5.18 3.99
C LYS A 86 -7.98 -6.49 3.36
N TYR A 87 -9.05 -7.06 3.89
CA TYR A 87 -9.66 -8.25 3.31
C TYR A 87 -11.20 -8.18 3.38
N ASP A 88 -11.88 -8.64 2.33
CA ASP A 88 -13.35 -8.66 2.19
C ASP A 88 -14.00 -7.33 2.58
N LYS A 89 -14.70 -7.28 3.73
CA LYS A 89 -15.39 -6.09 4.25
C LYS A 89 -14.56 -5.32 5.27
N GLY A 90 -13.27 -5.62 5.38
CA GLY A 90 -12.31 -4.91 6.21
C GLY A 90 -12.39 -3.41 5.94
N THR A 91 -12.65 -2.64 6.99
CA THR A 91 -12.77 -1.18 6.88
C THR A 91 -11.52 -0.55 7.46
N VAL A 92 -10.97 0.43 6.74
CA VAL A 92 -9.84 1.22 7.21
C VAL A 92 -10.28 2.11 8.38
N THR A 93 -9.56 2.03 9.50
CA THR A 93 -9.88 2.82 10.70
C THR A 93 -9.61 4.31 10.47
N THR A 94 -10.12 5.16 11.36
CA THR A 94 -9.86 6.60 11.28
C THR A 94 -8.37 6.91 11.38
N GLU A 95 -7.65 6.26 12.30
CA GLU A 95 -6.22 6.47 12.52
C GLU A 95 -5.38 6.05 11.29
N GLN A 96 -5.76 4.95 10.64
CA GLN A 96 -5.12 4.49 9.40
C GLN A 96 -5.33 5.49 8.26
N LYS A 97 -6.56 6.01 8.11
CA LYS A 97 -6.86 7.06 7.12
C LYS A 97 -6.04 8.32 7.40
N ASP A 98 -6.03 8.80 8.64
CA ASP A 98 -5.30 10.00 9.03
C ASP A 98 -3.79 9.85 8.79
N TYR A 99 -3.22 8.68 9.07
CA TYR A 99 -1.81 8.41 8.78
C TYR A 99 -1.54 8.44 7.28
N LEU A 100 -2.34 7.73 6.47
CA LEU A 100 -2.17 7.68 5.01
C LEU A 100 -2.29 9.08 4.37
N ILE A 101 -3.22 9.91 4.85
CA ILE A 101 -3.36 11.31 4.41
C ILE A 101 -2.07 12.09 4.68
N ARG A 102 -1.58 12.05 5.93
CA ARG A 102 -0.35 12.77 6.31
C ARG A 102 0.88 12.24 5.58
N ALA A 103 1.01 10.93 5.42
CA ALA A 103 2.12 10.32 4.70
C ALA A 103 2.15 10.76 3.22
N ALA A 104 0.98 10.88 2.60
CA ALA A 104 0.83 11.42 1.25
C ALA A 104 1.17 12.91 1.18
N GLU A 105 0.74 13.73 2.14
CA GLU A 105 1.14 15.15 2.23
C GLU A 105 2.67 15.30 2.32
N GLU A 106 3.33 14.39 3.04
CA GLU A 106 4.80 14.28 3.14
C GLU A 106 5.46 13.61 1.91
N GLY A 107 4.70 13.37 0.85
CA GLY A 107 5.22 12.97 -0.45
C GLY A 107 5.28 11.47 -0.73
N ASN A 108 4.71 10.63 0.14
CA ASN A 108 4.68 9.18 -0.08
C ASN A 108 3.53 8.76 -0.99
N TYR A 109 3.74 7.69 -1.75
CA TYR A 109 2.65 7.01 -2.41
C TYR A 109 1.94 6.11 -1.39
N CYS A 110 0.62 6.26 -1.25
CA CYS A 110 -0.16 5.54 -0.25
C CYS A 110 -1.35 4.83 -0.91
N CYS A 111 -1.53 3.54 -0.65
CA CYS A 111 -2.68 2.78 -1.18
C CYS A 111 -3.26 1.79 -0.18
N ILE A 112 -4.54 1.48 -0.36
CA ILE A 112 -5.26 0.43 0.38
C ILE A 112 -5.54 -0.71 -0.59
N CYS A 113 -5.14 -1.93 -0.24
CA CYS A 113 -5.24 -3.11 -1.09
C CYS A 113 -6.05 -4.20 -0.39
N TYR A 114 -7.06 -4.74 -1.08
CA TYR A 114 -7.96 -5.76 -0.52
C TYR A 114 -7.58 -7.19 -0.88
N THR A 115 -6.61 -7.34 -1.78
CA THR A 115 -6.09 -8.62 -2.25
C THR A 115 -4.60 -8.51 -2.49
N ALA A 116 -3.91 -9.65 -2.48
CA ALA A 116 -2.51 -9.75 -2.84
C ALA A 116 -2.27 -9.27 -4.28
N GLU A 117 -3.19 -9.57 -5.20
CA GLU A 117 -3.12 -9.14 -6.60
C GLU A 117 -3.14 -7.61 -6.73
N ASP A 118 -3.99 -6.92 -5.96
CA ASP A 118 -4.05 -5.45 -5.92
C ASP A 118 -2.72 -4.87 -5.43
N ALA A 119 -2.18 -5.42 -4.34
CA ALA A 119 -0.92 -4.96 -3.75
C ALA A 119 0.27 -5.21 -4.68
N ILE A 120 0.36 -6.41 -5.29
CA ILE A 120 1.39 -6.76 -6.26
C ILE A 120 1.35 -5.82 -7.46
N THR A 121 0.15 -5.51 -7.94
CA THR A 121 -0.05 -4.55 -9.05
C THR A 121 0.43 -3.16 -8.66
N ALA A 122 0.00 -2.65 -7.50
CA ALA A 122 0.42 -1.34 -6.99
C ALA A 122 1.95 -1.24 -6.82
N ILE A 123 2.58 -2.27 -6.25
CA ILE A 123 4.04 -2.34 -6.08
C ILE A 123 4.73 -2.34 -7.45
N THR A 124 4.24 -3.14 -8.40
CA THR A 124 4.84 -3.27 -9.73
C THR A 124 4.72 -1.97 -10.51
N GLU A 125 3.55 -1.32 -10.48
CA GLU A 125 3.35 -0.01 -11.09
C GLU A 125 4.24 1.05 -10.45
N TYR A 126 4.39 1.04 -9.13
CA TYR A 126 5.24 1.96 -8.39
C TYR A 126 6.72 1.82 -8.78
N ILE A 127 7.26 0.60 -8.77
CA ILE A 127 8.68 0.33 -9.09
C ILE A 127 9.02 0.71 -10.53
N ASN A 128 8.07 0.52 -11.45
CA ASN A 128 8.25 0.84 -12.87
C ASN A 128 8.04 2.33 -13.20
N LYS A 129 7.70 3.19 -12.23
CA LYS A 129 7.78 4.64 -12.45
C LYS A 129 9.22 5.05 -12.75
N THR A 130 9.39 6.19 -13.40
CA THR A 130 10.72 6.72 -13.72
C THR A 130 11.59 6.80 -12.46
N PRO A 131 12.92 6.68 -12.57
CA PRO A 131 13.82 7.00 -11.46
C PRO A 131 13.49 8.38 -10.87
N TYR A 132 13.70 8.55 -9.57
CA TYR A 132 13.32 9.74 -8.80
C TYR A 132 13.60 11.05 -9.55
N ASN A 133 12.57 11.88 -9.72
CA ASN A 133 12.71 13.23 -10.27
C ASN A 133 13.02 14.22 -9.13
N PRO A 134 14.18 14.89 -9.14
CA PRO A 134 14.56 15.85 -8.09
C PRO A 134 13.66 17.10 -8.05
N PHE A 135 12.81 17.33 -9.07
CA PHE A 135 11.80 18.38 -9.08
C PHE A 135 10.47 17.93 -8.46
N MET A 136 10.53 17.30 -7.29
CA MET A 136 9.35 16.91 -6.52
C MET A 136 8.61 18.17 -6.05
N LEU A 137 7.41 18.43 -6.59
CA LEU A 137 6.54 19.52 -6.13
C LEU A 137 5.84 19.08 -4.84
N TRP A 138 6.11 19.77 -3.74
CA TRP A 138 5.42 19.60 -2.46
C TRP A 138 4.32 20.66 -2.31
N PRO A 139 3.08 20.31 -1.87
CA PRO A 139 2.58 18.97 -1.55
C PRO A 139 2.28 18.14 -2.81
N ASN A 140 2.61 16.84 -2.81
CA ASN A 140 2.04 15.93 -3.80
C ASN A 140 0.67 15.47 -3.25
N THR A 141 -0.40 15.72 -3.98
CA THR A 141 -1.78 15.44 -3.51
C THR A 141 -2.15 13.97 -3.71
N ALA A 142 -1.18 13.06 -3.60
CA ALA A 142 -1.32 11.67 -3.97
C ALA A 142 -2.05 10.85 -2.91
N ILE A 143 -3.35 11.07 -2.82
CA ILE A 143 -4.26 10.28 -2.00
C ILE A 143 -5.22 9.52 -2.91
N LEU A 144 -5.31 8.21 -2.65
CA LEU A 144 -6.34 7.20 -3.00
C LEU A 144 -6.08 6.22 -4.17
N ASN A 145 -5.84 4.96 -3.77
CA ASN A 145 -6.52 3.80 -4.33
C ASN A 145 -7.47 3.24 -3.25
N VAL A 146 -8.79 3.32 -3.47
CA VAL A 146 -9.79 2.45 -2.82
C VAL A 146 -10.46 1.69 -3.95
N GLY A 147 -10.15 0.40 -4.08
CA GLY A 147 -10.77 -0.53 -5.03
C GLY A 147 -10.79 -0.03 -6.48
N TYR A 148 -9.71 -0.25 -7.23
CA TYR A 148 -9.59 -0.09 -8.70
C TYR A 148 -10.56 0.92 -9.37
N LYS A 149 -10.58 2.16 -8.88
CA LYS A 149 -11.14 3.31 -9.62
C LYS A 149 -10.16 4.46 -9.51
N ARG A 150 -9.42 4.65 -10.61
CA ARG A 150 -8.60 5.85 -10.86
C ARG A 150 -9.47 7.08 -10.63
N VAL A 151 -9.16 7.87 -9.61
CA VAL A 151 -9.43 9.30 -9.63
C VAL A 151 -8.08 9.97 -9.70
N LEU A 152 -7.56 10.06 -10.92
CA LEU A 152 -6.49 11.01 -11.22
C LEU A 152 -7.10 12.40 -11.00
N LYS A 153 -6.48 13.23 -10.17
CA LYS A 153 -6.42 14.64 -10.55
C LYS A 153 -5.37 14.73 -11.63
N ASP A 154 -5.87 14.66 -12.86
CA ASP A 154 -5.34 15.22 -14.09
C ASP A 154 -3.81 15.34 -14.19
N GLU A 155 -3.22 14.44 -14.97
CA GLU A 155 -1.91 14.64 -15.60
C GLU A 155 -1.88 15.85 -16.57
N GLU A 156 -2.93 16.68 -16.62
CA GLU A 156 -3.04 17.85 -17.52
C GLU A 156 -2.60 19.20 -16.93
N SER A 157 -2.29 19.32 -15.63
CA SER A 157 -1.89 20.64 -15.07
C SER A 157 -0.37 20.92 -15.03
N CYS A 158 0.49 20.00 -15.46
CA CYS A 158 1.95 20.21 -15.46
C CYS A 158 2.52 20.67 -16.81
N ARG A 159 1.69 21.26 -17.69
CA ARG A 159 2.16 22.11 -18.78
C ARG A 159 1.85 23.57 -18.48
N GLY A 160 2.49 24.09 -17.43
CA GLY A 160 2.67 25.52 -17.29
C GLY A 160 3.74 25.96 -18.29
N GLU A 161 3.31 26.77 -19.25
CA GLU A 161 4.14 27.46 -20.23
C GLU A 161 5.40 28.05 -19.56
N GLN A 162 6.57 27.72 -20.11
CA GLN A 162 7.79 28.47 -19.85
C GLN A 162 7.85 29.66 -20.83
N PRO A 163 8.43 30.80 -20.42
CA PRO A 163 8.46 32.04 -21.21
C PRO A 163 9.19 31.90 -22.55
#